data_AF-A0A2H0C345-F1
#
_entry.id   AF-A0A2H0C345-F1
#
_cell.length_a   1.000
_cell.length_b   1.000
_cell.length_c   1.000
_cell.angle_alpha   90.00
_cell.angle_beta   90.00
_cell.angle_gamma   90.00
#
_symmetry.space_group_name_H-M   'P 1'
#
loop_
_entity.id
_entity.type
_entity.pdbx_description
1 polymer ?
#
loop_
_entity_poly.entity_id
_entity_poly.type
_entity_poly.pdbx_seq_one_letter_code
_entity_poly.pdbx_strand_id
1 'polypeptide(L)' 'FSSVFTESDLINVDVYNAYINTIVGNKPMPPFSVDLRKDMSAMKKMENQKVAEAILSLSRLKYGRPRELVEAEISQRAKL' A
#
# COMPACT_ATOMS: atom_id res chain seq x y z
N PHE A 1 26.40 12.13 21.27
CA PHE A 1 25.70 11.35 20.23
C PHE A 1 26.72 10.44 19.59
N SER A 2 26.71 9.15 19.94
CA SER A 2 27.55 8.14 19.29
C SER A 2 26.79 7.69 18.06
N SER A 3 27.36 7.85 16.86
CA SER A 3 26.69 7.45 15.62
C SER A 3 26.46 5.94 15.65
N VAL A 4 25.20 5.51 15.54
CA VAL A 4 24.82 4.09 15.50
C VAL A 4 25.19 3.46 14.16
N PHE A 5 25.41 4.30 13.13
CA PHE A 5 25.74 3.90 11.76
C PHE A 5 27.06 4.53 11.33
N THR A 6 27.88 3.75 10.65
CA THR A 6 29.14 4.18 10.04
C THR A 6 28.88 4.55 8.58
N GLU A 7 29.68 5.44 7.98
CA GLU A 7 29.54 5.84 6.57
C GLU A 7 29.54 4.63 5.61
N SER A 8 30.31 3.58 5.94
CA SER A 8 30.34 2.32 5.20
C SER A 8 29.02 1.54 5.21
N ASP A 9 28.20 1.65 6.26
CA ASP A 9 26.90 0.97 6.39
C ASP A 9 25.83 1.64 5.50
N LEU A 10 25.99 2.94 5.25
CA LEU A 10 25.13 3.71 4.35
C LEU A 10 25.47 3.51 2.87
N ILE A 11 26.73 3.14 2.58
CA ILE A 11 27.20 2.85 1.22
C ILE A 11 26.81 1.43 0.80
N ASN A 12 26.83 0.47 1.73
CA ASN A 12 26.54 -0.95 1.47
C ASN A 12 25.18 -1.37 2.05
N VAL A 13 24.11 -0.73 1.61
CA VAL A 13 22.76 -1.15 1.99
C VAL A 13 22.41 -2.47 1.30
N ASP A 14 22.25 -3.54 2.07
CA ASP A 14 21.82 -4.86 1.55
C ASP A 14 20.42 -4.76 0.90
N VAL A 15 20.17 -5.58 -0.12
CA VAL A 15 18.95 -5.52 -0.93
C VAL A 15 17.72 -5.72 -0.03
N TYR A 16 16.76 -4.80 -0.15
CA TYR A 16 15.53 -4.69 0.65
C TYR A 16 15.71 -4.18 2.09
N ASN A 17 16.89 -3.72 2.51
CA ASN A 17 17.04 -3.02 3.78
C ASN A 17 16.92 -1.50 3.60
N ALA A 18 16.31 -0.81 4.56
CA ALA A 18 16.22 0.64 4.59
C ALA A 18 16.56 1.17 5.99
N TYR A 19 17.37 2.22 6.08
CA TYR A 19 17.70 2.90 7.33
C TYR A 19 16.91 4.20 7.44
N ILE A 20 16.19 4.40 8.54
CA ILE A 20 15.31 5.54 8.73
C ILE A 20 15.73 6.34 9.95
N ASN A 21 15.97 7.63 9.75
CA ASN A 21 16.12 8.64 10.79
C ASN A 21 14.81 9.42 10.92
N THR A 22 14.11 9.29 12.04
CA THR A 22 12.82 9.97 12.26
C THR A 22 12.91 10.98 13.40
N ILE A 23 12.29 12.14 13.21
CA ILE A 23 12.10 13.15 14.26
C ILE A 23 10.61 13.16 14.62
N VAL A 24 10.29 12.92 15.89
CA VAL A 24 8.90 12.96 16.39
C VAL A 24 8.81 14.05 17.46
N GLY A 25 7.96 15.06 17.23
CA GLY A 25 7.76 16.16 18.19
C GLY A 25 9.05 16.91 18.54
N ASN A 26 9.85 17.27 17.53
CA ASN A 26 11.15 17.93 17.67
C ASN A 26 12.22 17.14 18.46
N LYS A 27 11.97 15.88 18.81
CA LYS A 27 12.96 14.99 19.43
C LYS A 27 13.50 14.00 18.39
N PRO A 28 14.82 13.93 18.17
CA PRO A 28 15.39 12.92 17.29
C PRO A 28 15.25 11.53 17.94
N MET A 29 14.70 10.58 17.20
CA MET A 29 14.59 9.19 17.64
C MET A 29 15.82 8.40 17.17
N PRO A 30 16.20 7.33 17.89
CA PRO A 30 17.29 6.47 17.44
C PRO A 30 16.95 5.88 16.05
N PRO A 31 17.90 5.90 15.10
CA PRO A 31 17.68 5.30 13.81
C PRO A 31 17.51 3.79 13.91
N PHE A 32 16.69 3.23 13.02
CA PHE A 32 16.42 1.80 12.94
C PHE A 32 16.48 1.32 11.49
N SER A 33 16.76 0.02 11.32
CA SER A 33 16.72 -0.67 10.03
C SER A 33 15.37 -1.33 9.82
N VAL A 34 14.86 -1.28 8.59
CA VAL A 34 13.63 -1.95 8.16
C VAL A 34 13.98 -2.98 7.09
N ASP A 35 13.58 -4.22 7.32
CA ASP A 35 13.58 -5.26 6.30
C ASP A 35 12.28 -5.14 5.48
N LEU A 36 12.42 -4.86 4.18
CA LEU A 36 11.34 -4.72 3.21
C LEU A 36 11.07 -6.02 2.44
N ARG A 37 11.72 -7.13 2.79
CA ARG A 37 11.45 -8.44 2.20
C ARG A 37 10.01 -8.82 2.51
N LYS A 38 9.18 -8.76 1.49
CA LYS A 38 7.80 -9.27 1.57
C LYS A 38 7.82 -10.74 1.21
N ASP A 39 7.38 -11.58 2.14
CA ASP A 39 7.10 -12.97 1.83
C ASP A 39 5.83 -13.06 0.97
N MET A 40 6.03 -12.99 -0.34
CA MET A 40 4.96 -13.12 -1.34
C MET A 40 4.25 -14.47 -1.23
N SER A 41 4.91 -15.52 -0.69
CA SER A 41 4.30 -16.83 -0.51
C SER A 41 3.33 -16.85 0.68
N ALA A 42 3.69 -16.19 1.78
CA ALA A 42 2.80 -16.00 2.92
C ALA A 42 1.61 -15.09 2.56
N MET A 43 1.85 -14.02 1.79
CA MET A 43 0.75 -13.15 1.33
C MET A 43 -0.25 -13.92 0.46
N LYS A 44 0.22 -14.75 -0.49
CA LYS A 44 -0.65 -15.61 -1.31
C LYS A 44 -1.45 -16.63 -0.50
N LYS A 45 -0.89 -17.16 0.61
CA LYS A 45 -1.64 -18.08 1.49
C LYS A 45 -2.77 -17.38 2.25
N MET A 46 -2.67 -16.08 2.46
CA MET A 46 -3.72 -15.27 3.09
C MET A 46 -4.81 -14.85 2.10
N GLU A 47 -4.60 -15.01 0.80
CA GLU A 47 -5.61 -14.72 -0.21
C GLU A 47 -6.75 -15.72 -0.12
N ASN A 48 -7.97 -15.21 0.12
CA ASN A 48 -9.19 -16.01 0.09
C ASN A 48 -10.08 -15.53 -1.05
N GLN A 49 -10.04 -16.27 -2.16
CA GLN A 49 -10.79 -15.96 -3.37
C GLN A 49 -12.32 -15.87 -3.12
N LYS A 50 -12.86 -16.68 -2.21
CA LYS A 50 -14.28 -16.65 -1.86
C LYS A 50 -14.68 -15.34 -1.16
N VAL A 51 -13.79 -14.81 -0.31
CA VAL A 51 -14.01 -13.52 0.37
C VAL A 51 -13.93 -12.38 -0.63
N ALA A 52 -12.99 -12.44 -1.57
CA ALA A 52 -12.87 -11.44 -2.63
C ALA A 52 -14.15 -11.39 -3.51
N GLU A 53 -14.66 -12.54 -3.93
CA GLU A 53 -15.91 -12.65 -4.71
C GLU A 53 -17.13 -12.12 -3.93
N ALA A 54 -17.19 -12.40 -2.63
CA ALA A 54 -18.25 -11.86 -1.77
C ALA A 54 -18.17 -10.33 -1.65
N ILE A 55 -16.97 -9.76 -1.47
CA ILE A 55 -16.75 -8.31 -1.41
C ILE A 55 -17.13 -7.64 -2.74
N LEU A 56 -16.72 -8.22 -3.87
CA LEU A 56 -17.10 -7.75 -5.21
C LEU A 56 -18.63 -7.76 -5.40
N SER A 57 -19.28 -8.84 -4.99
CA SER A 57 -20.74 -8.98 -5.09
C SER A 57 -21.48 -7.94 -4.22
N LEU A 58 -21.02 -7.74 -2.98
CA LEU A 58 -21.58 -6.73 -2.08
C LEU A 58 -21.37 -5.30 -2.59
N SER A 59 -20.17 -5.02 -3.13
CA SER A 59 -19.87 -3.72 -3.73
C SER A 59 -20.76 -3.43 -4.93
N ARG A 60 -20.97 -4.43 -5.80
CA ARG A 60 -21.90 -4.32 -6.94
C ARG A 60 -23.34 -4.10 -6.49
N LEU A 61 -23.79 -4.77 -5.42
CA LEU A 61 -25.16 -4.58 -4.92
C LEU A 61 -25.34 -3.20 -4.28
N LYS A 62 -24.33 -2.70 -3.56
CA LYS A 62 -24.40 -1.44 -2.83
C LYS A 62 -24.17 -0.21 -3.71
N TYR A 63 -23.23 -0.30 -4.65
CA TYR A 63 -22.76 0.84 -5.45
C TYR A 63 -22.94 0.64 -6.95
N GLY A 64 -23.29 -0.56 -7.41
CA GLY A 64 -23.55 -0.82 -8.82
C GLY A 64 -24.78 -0.06 -9.28
N ARG A 65 -24.63 0.65 -10.39
CA ARG A 65 -25.74 1.28 -11.10
C ARG A 65 -25.99 0.53 -12.41
N PRO A 66 -27.25 0.40 -12.86
CA PRO A 66 -27.56 -0.12 -14.19
C PRO A 66 -26.76 0.63 -15.25
N ARG A 67 -26.14 -0.13 -16.15
CA ARG A 67 -25.29 0.42 -17.21
C ARG A 67 -26.05 1.42 -18.08
N GLU A 68 -27.31 1.13 -18.40
CA GLU A 68 -28.20 1.98 -19.19
C GLU A 68 -28.40 3.37 -18.56
N LEU A 69 -28.54 3.45 -17.24
CA LEU A 69 -28.67 4.73 -16.53
C LEU A 69 -27.36 5.53 -16.55
N VAL A 70 -26.23 4.84 -16.40
CA VAL A 70 -24.91 5.48 -16.47
C VAL A 70 -24.62 5.99 -17.88
N GLU A 71 -24.95 5.22 -18.91
CA GLU A 71 -24.78 5.63 -20.32
C GLU A 71 -25.71 6.79 -20.70
N ALA A 72 -26.97 6.77 -20.22
CA ALA A 72 -27.89 7.91 -20.40
C ALA A 72 -27.38 9.17 -19.69
N GLU A 73 -26.88 9.05 -18.45
CA GLU A 73 -26.33 10.18 -17.67
C GLU A 73 -25.05 10.72 -18.35
N ILE A 74 -24.20 9.85 -18.89
CA ILE A 74 -23.00 10.25 -19.66
C ILE A 74 -23.41 10.98 -20.94
N SER A 75 -24.35 10.44 -21.72
CA SER A 75 -24.82 11.05 -22.97
C SER A 75 -25.43 12.45 -22.72
N GLN A 76 -26.26 12.57 -21.68
CA GLN A 76 -26.86 13.84 -21.28
C GLN A 76 -25.82 14.87 -20.81
N ARG A 77 -24.76 14.44 -20.11
CA ARG A 77 -23.67 15.33 -19.66
C ARG A 77 -22.67 15.67 -20.75
N ALA A 78 -22.49 14.80 -21.74
CA ALA A 78 -21.52 14.97 -22.81
C ALA A 78 -21.89 16.09 -23.80
N LYS A 79 -23.08 16.72 -23.68
CA LYS A 79 -23.58 17.75 -24.61
C LYS A 79 -23.45 17.29 -26.08
N LEU A 80 -24.23 16.27 -26.44
CA LEU A 80 -24.70 16.09 -27.82
C LEU A 80 -26.00 16.87 -28.02
#